data_AF-A0A1M2V6P7-F1
#
_entry.id   AF-A0A1M2V6P7-F1
#
_cell.length_a   1.000
_cell.length_b   1.000
_cell.length_c   1.000
_cell.angle_alpha   90.00
_cell.angle_beta   90.00
_cell.angle_gamma   90.00
#
_symmetry.space_group_name_H-M   'P 1'
#
loop_
_entity.id
_entity.type
_entity.pdbx_description
1 polymer ?
#
loop_
_entity_poly.entity_id
_entity_poly.type
_entity_poly.pdbx_seq_one_letter_code
_entity_poly.pdbx_strand_id
1 'polypeptide(L)'
;MDEIGASLGCATMDWKAREVVVARDEAIYLCGTESRSPCYAYEGPKSSIYTHRNYIVIVSPPFTPSASAASATVRNFVAKSGGPSGSDITKLTVFDPENQYVAHSGTFTEGVREVFSAWGKLYALSNDSKLLCLEEKPTSEKFDMLDRKGLYTLALNIAETQKLDEAHTTNIHKQYGDHLYAKADYDNAMQQYIQTIRYVQPSYIIRKSQEDVLRFFMDRDQEGDAGASAEVVRRLDQYGPGRPQLYPLVLRFLTSTPALLAKHREDVRRVLRVIDEEKPMPPISVVQVLSRNSVASVGLVKEWLMSRIKSAREEVDTDQKLIASYRTETEAKLRQVEELSDPDHPRVFHVTQCSACQGGLDLPAVHFMCNHSYHQRCLPQNETECPNCAREHGIIREIRRNNERLADQHELFLSEVREGRFVALSTGFSRGVLNLSRVEEAGSL
;
A
#
# COMPACT_ATOMS: atom_id res chain seq x y z
N MET A 1 57.49 5.59 1.36
CA MET A 1 57.30 4.13 1.39
C MET A 1 57.84 3.66 2.73
N ASP A 2 57.00 3.06 3.56
CA ASP A 2 57.47 2.44 4.80
C ASP A 2 58.49 1.34 4.50
N GLU A 3 59.50 1.17 5.35
CA GLU A 3 60.55 0.15 5.22
C GLU A 3 60.04 -1.29 5.44
N ILE A 4 58.77 -1.44 5.79
CA ILE A 4 58.15 -2.72 6.11
C ILE A 4 57.38 -3.19 4.87
N GLY A 5 57.87 -4.25 4.22
CA GLY A 5 57.21 -4.86 3.06
C GLY A 5 55.97 -5.69 3.41
N ALA A 6 55.55 -6.54 2.48
CA ALA A 6 54.55 -7.58 2.70
C ALA A 6 55.06 -8.92 2.15
N SER A 7 54.46 -10.01 2.62
CA SER A 7 54.74 -11.37 2.14
C SER A 7 54.40 -11.52 0.66
N LEU A 8 55.04 -12.49 -0.01
CA LEU A 8 54.80 -12.78 -1.42
C LEU A 8 53.30 -13.09 -1.66
N GLY A 9 52.68 -12.40 -2.62
CA GLY A 9 51.25 -12.56 -2.95
C GLY A 9 50.31 -11.70 -2.09
N CYS A 10 50.81 -11.00 -1.07
CA CYS A 10 50.02 -10.14 -0.19
C CYS A 10 50.01 -8.66 -0.62
N ALA A 11 50.27 -8.37 -1.90
CA ALA A 11 50.12 -7.05 -2.48
C ALA A 11 49.42 -7.13 -3.84
N THR A 12 48.44 -6.27 -4.08
CA THR A 12 47.71 -6.20 -5.35
C THR A 12 47.31 -4.77 -5.68
N MET A 13 47.14 -4.46 -6.98
CA MET A 13 46.64 -3.16 -7.43
C MET A 13 45.10 -3.17 -7.44
N ASP A 14 44.48 -2.15 -6.84
CA ASP A 14 43.11 -1.78 -7.16
C ASP A 14 43.12 -0.82 -8.35
N TRP A 15 42.79 -1.34 -9.52
CA TRP A 15 42.77 -0.58 -10.77
C TRP A 15 41.69 0.52 -10.79
N LYS A 16 40.63 0.38 -10.00
CA LYS A 16 39.53 1.34 -9.93
C LYS A 16 39.86 2.49 -8.99
N ALA A 17 40.34 2.17 -7.79
CA ALA A 17 40.75 3.18 -6.80
C ALA A 17 42.10 3.83 -7.14
N ARG A 18 42.91 3.19 -8.00
CA ARG A 18 44.31 3.57 -8.28
C ARG A 18 45.20 3.49 -7.04
N GLU A 19 44.89 2.57 -6.14
CA GLU A 19 45.60 2.35 -4.88
C GLU A 19 46.22 0.94 -4.87
N VAL A 20 47.34 0.79 -4.17
CA VAL A 20 47.96 -0.52 -3.93
C VAL A 20 47.45 -1.05 -2.60
N VAL A 21 46.83 -2.22 -2.62
CA VAL A 21 46.37 -2.92 -1.42
C VAL A 21 47.50 -3.80 -0.91
N VAL A 22 47.95 -3.55 0.31
CA VAL A 22 49.02 -4.31 0.98
C VAL A 22 48.46 -4.99 2.22
N ALA A 23 48.46 -6.32 2.23
CA ALA A 23 48.00 -7.13 3.34
C ALA A 23 49.16 -7.58 4.23
N ARG A 24 49.02 -7.36 5.53
CA ARG A 24 49.89 -7.94 6.57
C ARG A 24 49.06 -8.71 7.59
N ASP A 25 49.69 -9.42 8.50
CA ASP A 25 48.99 -10.29 9.44
C ASP A 25 48.08 -9.51 10.39
N GLU A 26 48.42 -8.27 10.70
CA GLU A 26 47.66 -7.36 11.58
C GLU A 26 46.58 -6.55 10.85
N ALA A 27 46.84 -6.12 9.61
CA ALA A 27 46.00 -5.15 8.93
C ALA A 27 46.15 -5.17 7.40
N ILE A 28 45.20 -4.50 6.73
CA ILE A 28 45.21 -4.24 5.30
C ILE A 28 45.39 -2.74 5.10
N TYR A 29 46.41 -2.36 4.34
CA TYR A 29 46.79 -0.98 4.06
C TYR A 29 46.44 -0.64 2.60
N LEU A 30 45.77 0.50 2.39
CA LEU A 30 45.48 1.02 1.05
C LEU A 30 46.45 2.15 0.70
N CYS A 31 47.55 1.82 0.04
CA CYS A 31 48.61 2.76 -0.32
C CYS A 31 48.26 3.52 -1.62
N GLY A 32 47.82 4.77 -1.47
CA GLY A 32 47.60 5.72 -2.56
C GLY A 32 48.78 6.66 -2.81
N THR A 33 48.59 7.63 -3.69
CA THR A 33 49.53 8.76 -3.91
C THR A 33 49.48 9.80 -2.79
N GLU A 34 48.43 9.75 -1.96
CA GLU A 34 48.20 10.62 -0.81
C GLU A 34 48.99 10.16 0.41
N SER A 35 49.45 11.09 1.25
CA SER A 35 50.31 10.80 2.40
C SER A 35 49.59 10.09 3.55
N ARG A 36 48.26 9.92 3.50
CA ARG A 36 47.45 9.28 4.54
C ARG A 36 46.57 8.18 3.94
N SER A 37 47.08 6.96 4.02
CA SER A 37 46.43 5.74 3.55
C SER A 37 45.49 5.17 4.62
N PRO A 38 44.23 4.83 4.29
CA PRO A 38 43.37 4.12 5.23
C PRO A 38 43.93 2.72 5.53
N CYS A 39 43.79 2.30 6.80
CA CYS A 39 44.16 0.96 7.24
C CYS A 39 42.95 0.28 7.90
N TYR A 40 42.78 -1.00 7.60
CA TYR A 40 41.72 -1.84 8.16
C TYR A 40 42.33 -2.93 9.02
N ALA A 41 41.96 -2.96 10.30
CA ALA A 41 42.37 -4.03 11.20
C ALA A 41 41.73 -5.34 10.73
N TYR A 42 42.56 -6.30 10.33
CA TYR A 42 42.15 -7.64 9.96
C TYR A 42 43.22 -8.60 10.44
N GLU A 43 42.99 -9.20 11.61
CA GLU A 43 43.97 -10.09 12.23
C GLU A 43 43.92 -11.50 11.63
N GLY A 44 45.10 -12.04 11.37
CA GLY A 44 45.30 -13.43 10.98
C GLY A 44 46.26 -13.57 9.79
N PRO A 45 46.89 -14.74 9.63
CA PRO A 45 47.89 -14.94 8.59
C PRO A 45 47.27 -14.89 7.20
N LYS A 46 47.97 -14.26 6.25
CA LYS A 46 47.50 -14.05 4.87
C LYS A 46 48.50 -14.66 3.88
N SER A 47 47.98 -15.46 2.95
CA SER A 47 48.79 -16.09 1.89
C SER A 47 48.73 -15.32 0.57
N SER A 48 47.55 -14.80 0.22
CA SER A 48 47.39 -13.94 -0.95
C SER A 48 46.19 -13.01 -0.83
N ILE A 49 46.25 -11.91 -1.59
CA ILE A 49 45.21 -10.88 -1.66
C ILE A 49 44.87 -10.56 -3.11
N TYR A 50 43.58 -10.35 -3.39
CA TYR A 50 43.07 -9.99 -4.71
C TYR A 50 42.00 -8.91 -4.57
N THR A 51 41.74 -8.19 -5.66
CA THR A 51 40.71 -7.15 -5.74
C THR A 51 39.61 -7.58 -6.70
N HIS A 52 38.35 -7.36 -6.33
CA HIS A 52 37.19 -7.61 -7.16
C HIS A 52 36.13 -6.53 -6.94
N ARG A 53 35.93 -5.66 -7.94
CA ARG A 53 35.01 -4.51 -7.82
C ARG A 53 35.39 -3.64 -6.61
N ASN A 54 34.52 -3.55 -5.61
CA ASN A 54 34.78 -2.82 -4.36
C ASN A 54 35.23 -3.75 -3.22
N TYR A 55 35.43 -5.05 -3.50
CA TYR A 55 35.77 -6.05 -2.51
C TYR A 55 37.26 -6.40 -2.54
N ILE A 56 37.79 -6.69 -1.35
CA ILE A 56 39.11 -7.26 -1.13
C ILE A 56 38.92 -8.75 -0.82
N VAL A 57 39.61 -9.61 -1.57
CA VAL A 57 39.57 -11.07 -1.38
C VAL A 57 40.86 -11.51 -0.69
N ILE A 58 40.70 -12.17 0.45
CA ILE A 58 41.80 -12.58 1.33
C ILE A 58 41.81 -14.10 1.39
N VAL A 59 42.97 -14.70 1.12
CA VAL A 59 43.18 -16.14 1.23
C VAL A 59 44.13 -16.41 2.40
N SER A 60 43.68 -17.17 3.40
CA SER A 60 44.53 -17.59 4.51
C SER A 60 45.48 -18.72 4.06
N PRO A 61 46.67 -18.88 4.67
CA PRO A 61 47.44 -20.10 4.48
C PRO A 61 46.65 -21.32 4.97
N PRO A 62 47.01 -22.54 4.53
CA PRO A 62 46.45 -23.78 5.07
C PRO A 62 46.65 -23.86 6.59
N PHE A 63 45.60 -24.15 7.34
CA PHE A 63 45.67 -24.37 8.78
C PHE A 63 44.72 -25.48 9.23
N THR A 64 45.06 -26.15 10.34
CA THR A 64 44.20 -27.17 10.94
C THR A 64 42.93 -26.52 11.53
N PRO A 65 41.72 -26.88 11.08
CA PRO A 65 40.50 -26.27 11.55
C PRO A 65 40.22 -26.64 13.01
N SER A 66 39.86 -25.65 13.84
CA SER A 66 39.53 -25.85 15.25
C SER A 66 38.08 -25.48 15.56
N ALA A 67 37.45 -26.23 16.47
CA ALA A 67 36.15 -25.90 17.03
C ALA A 67 36.17 -24.61 17.89
N SER A 68 37.36 -24.20 18.37
CA SER A 68 37.57 -22.94 19.08
C SER A 68 37.96 -21.76 18.18
N ALA A 69 37.97 -21.93 16.86
CA ALA A 69 38.36 -20.87 15.93
C ALA A 69 37.43 -19.65 16.02
N ALA A 70 38.00 -18.45 15.98
CA ALA A 70 37.24 -17.19 16.01
C ALA A 70 36.22 -17.08 14.85
N SER A 71 36.54 -17.67 13.70
CA SER A 71 35.66 -17.66 12.53
C SER A 71 34.52 -18.67 12.65
N ALA A 72 33.27 -18.18 12.58
CA ALA A 72 32.08 -19.04 12.54
C ALA A 72 32.07 -20.03 11.37
N THR A 73 32.63 -19.66 10.20
CA THR A 73 32.74 -20.55 9.03
C THR A 73 33.60 -21.77 9.35
N VAL A 74 34.73 -21.59 10.03
CA VAL A 74 35.64 -22.67 10.41
C VAL A 74 34.97 -23.60 11.43
N ARG A 75 34.29 -23.04 12.43
CA ARG A 75 33.53 -23.83 13.42
C ARG A 75 32.42 -24.66 12.76
N ASN A 76 31.69 -24.05 11.82
CA ASN A 76 30.65 -24.75 11.07
C ASN A 76 31.20 -25.85 10.16
N PHE A 77 32.40 -25.66 9.60
CA PHE A 77 33.08 -26.70 8.84
C PHE A 77 33.39 -27.92 9.72
N VAL A 78 34.03 -27.70 10.89
CA VAL A 78 34.37 -28.78 11.86
C VAL A 78 33.12 -29.53 12.34
N ALA A 79 32.03 -28.80 12.59
CA ALA A 79 30.76 -29.40 13.01
C ALA A 79 30.14 -30.29 11.91
N LYS A 80 30.28 -29.91 10.63
CA LYS A 80 29.75 -30.68 9.50
C LYS A 80 30.66 -31.85 9.10
N SER A 81 31.96 -31.74 9.30
CA SER A 81 32.94 -32.78 8.98
C SER A 81 33.02 -33.90 10.03
N GLY A 82 32.22 -33.85 11.11
CA GLY A 82 32.16 -34.89 12.14
C GLY A 82 33.36 -34.90 13.09
N GLY A 83 34.06 -33.78 13.24
CA GLY A 83 35.29 -33.65 14.02
C GLY A 83 36.42 -32.96 13.24
N PRO A 84 37.57 -32.68 13.88
CA PRO A 84 38.74 -32.15 13.20
C PRO A 84 39.27 -33.22 12.24
N SER A 85 38.92 -33.11 10.97
CA SER A 85 39.63 -33.79 9.88
C SER A 85 41.08 -33.33 9.92
N GLY A 86 42.04 -34.25 9.95
CA GLY A 86 43.48 -33.92 9.92
C GLY A 86 43.97 -33.28 8.62
N SER A 87 43.06 -32.92 7.71
CA SER A 87 43.32 -32.14 6.51
C SER A 87 43.30 -30.65 6.84
N ASP A 88 44.38 -29.96 6.53
CA ASP A 88 44.43 -28.50 6.57
C ASP A 88 43.37 -27.89 5.67
N ILE A 89 42.85 -26.73 6.04
CA ILE A 89 41.92 -25.98 5.22
C ILE A 89 42.46 -24.59 4.92
N THR A 90 42.11 -24.07 3.75
CA THR A 90 42.31 -22.68 3.36
C THR A 90 40.99 -21.94 3.45
N LYS A 91 40.99 -20.77 4.09
CA LYS A 91 39.82 -19.90 4.18
C LYS A 91 39.93 -18.78 3.14
N LEU A 92 38.88 -18.63 2.34
CA LEU A 92 38.70 -17.49 1.44
C LEU A 92 37.67 -16.54 2.04
N THR A 93 38.06 -15.27 2.22
CA THR A 93 37.20 -14.23 2.75
C THR A 93 37.05 -13.10 1.73
N VAL A 94 35.82 -12.70 1.43
CA VAL A 94 35.51 -11.52 0.63
C VAL A 94 35.07 -10.42 1.59
N PHE A 95 35.87 -9.35 1.68
CA PHE A 95 35.71 -8.26 2.62
C PHE A 95 35.39 -6.95 1.88
N ASP A 96 34.41 -6.20 2.38
CA ASP A 96 34.07 -4.85 1.93
C ASP A 96 34.72 -3.82 2.87
N PRO A 97 35.74 -3.08 2.40
CA PRO A 97 36.44 -2.08 3.22
C PRO A 97 35.61 -0.82 3.49
N GLU A 98 34.71 -0.42 2.57
CA GLU A 98 33.89 0.79 2.73
C GLU A 98 32.83 0.60 3.81
N ASN A 99 32.13 -0.55 3.77
CA ASN A 99 31.06 -0.87 4.70
C ASN A 99 31.51 -1.75 5.89
N GLN A 100 32.79 -2.11 5.95
CA GLN A 100 33.43 -2.90 7.00
C GLN A 100 32.72 -4.24 7.32
N TYR A 101 32.22 -4.95 6.31
CA TYR A 101 31.59 -6.27 6.51
C TYR A 101 32.21 -7.36 5.64
N VAL A 102 32.05 -8.60 6.10
CA VAL A 102 32.46 -9.79 5.34
C VAL A 102 31.28 -10.25 4.48
N ALA A 103 31.39 -10.06 3.17
CA ALA A 103 30.36 -10.43 2.20
C ALA A 103 30.27 -11.95 2.01
N HIS A 104 31.41 -12.64 2.01
CA HIS A 104 31.47 -14.08 1.89
C HIS A 104 32.67 -14.66 2.66
N SER A 105 32.51 -15.86 3.23
CA SER A 105 33.57 -16.61 3.89
C SER A 105 33.37 -18.09 3.63
N GLY A 106 34.30 -18.70 2.90
CA GLY A 106 34.28 -20.10 2.50
C GLY A 106 35.57 -20.83 2.90
N THR A 107 35.50 -22.16 2.99
CA THR A 107 36.61 -23.03 3.37
C THR A 107 36.87 -24.07 2.28
N PHE A 108 38.14 -24.30 1.95
CA PHE A 108 38.60 -25.23 0.94
C PHE A 108 39.55 -26.25 1.57
N THR A 109 39.31 -27.55 1.37
CA THR A 109 40.12 -28.63 1.94
C THR A 109 41.45 -28.82 1.23
N GLU A 110 41.48 -28.66 -0.09
CA GLU A 110 42.69 -28.87 -0.88
C GLU A 110 43.49 -27.57 -1.11
N GLY A 111 43.05 -26.45 -0.53
CA GLY A 111 43.62 -25.13 -0.77
C GLY A 111 43.08 -24.42 -2.01
N VAL A 112 43.50 -23.17 -2.17
CA VAL A 112 43.14 -22.31 -3.31
C VAL A 112 44.39 -22.07 -4.13
N ARG A 113 44.35 -22.44 -5.42
CA ARG A 113 45.45 -22.27 -6.36
C ARG A 113 45.54 -20.84 -6.86
N GLU A 114 44.40 -20.31 -7.29
CA GLU A 114 44.32 -18.98 -7.89
C GLU A 114 42.93 -18.40 -7.71
N VAL A 115 42.86 -17.08 -7.54
CA VAL A 115 41.61 -16.32 -7.50
C VAL A 115 41.69 -15.25 -8.57
N PHE A 116 40.66 -15.14 -9.40
CA PHE A 116 40.62 -14.14 -10.46
C PHE A 116 39.23 -13.58 -10.66
N SER A 117 39.18 -12.33 -11.12
CA SER A 117 37.96 -11.59 -11.43
C SER A 117 37.77 -11.56 -12.94
N ALA A 118 36.73 -12.22 -13.46
CA ALA A 118 36.41 -12.25 -14.88
C ALA A 118 34.90 -12.13 -15.13
N TRP A 119 34.50 -11.45 -16.21
CA TRP A 119 33.09 -11.29 -16.61
C TRP A 119 32.17 -10.77 -15.50
N GLY A 120 32.71 -9.91 -14.62
CA GLY A 120 31.97 -9.38 -13.49
C GLY A 120 31.67 -10.39 -12.39
N LYS A 121 32.27 -11.58 -12.39
CA LYS A 121 32.16 -12.60 -11.34
C LYS A 121 33.53 -12.89 -10.75
N LEU A 122 33.55 -13.41 -9.52
CA LEU A 122 34.75 -13.80 -8.82
C LEU A 122 34.90 -15.33 -8.87
N TYR A 123 36.05 -15.80 -9.35
CA TYR A 123 36.33 -17.22 -9.45
C TYR A 123 37.47 -17.61 -8.51
N ALA A 124 37.30 -18.71 -7.79
CA ALA A 124 38.34 -19.33 -6.98
C ALA A 124 38.60 -20.75 -7.48
N LEU A 125 39.81 -21.01 -7.97
CA LEU A 125 40.25 -22.31 -8.45
C LEU A 125 40.90 -23.07 -7.29
N SER A 126 40.34 -24.23 -6.96
CA SER A 126 40.88 -25.14 -5.96
C SER A 126 41.91 -26.10 -6.58
N ASN A 127 42.79 -26.67 -5.75
CA ASN A 127 43.79 -27.63 -6.22
C ASN A 127 43.20 -28.95 -6.74
N ASP A 128 41.96 -29.29 -6.34
CA ASP A 128 41.19 -30.44 -6.84
C ASP A 128 40.54 -30.20 -8.22
N SER A 129 40.96 -29.15 -8.93
CA SER A 129 40.41 -28.75 -10.23
C SER A 129 38.92 -28.34 -10.19
N LYS A 130 38.37 -28.03 -9.01
CA LYS A 130 37.06 -27.40 -8.90
C LYS A 130 37.16 -25.89 -8.98
N LEU A 131 36.21 -25.28 -9.68
CA LEU A 131 36.08 -23.84 -9.82
C LEU A 131 34.85 -23.36 -9.07
N LEU A 132 35.04 -22.55 -8.04
CA LEU A 132 33.95 -21.87 -7.34
C LEU A 132 33.67 -20.53 -8.02
N CYS A 133 32.43 -20.31 -8.45
CA CYS A 133 31.97 -19.04 -8.98
C CYS A 133 31.16 -18.30 -7.91
N LEU A 134 31.62 -17.11 -7.51
CA LEU A 134 30.94 -16.19 -6.61
C LEU A 134 30.32 -15.06 -7.44
N GLU A 135 29.00 -14.94 -7.31
CA GLU A 135 28.21 -13.92 -7.98
C GLU A 135 27.58 -12.99 -6.94
N GLU A 136 27.73 -11.69 -7.17
CA GLU A 136 27.17 -10.67 -6.31
C GLU A 136 25.64 -10.62 -6.46
N LYS A 137 24.94 -10.69 -5.34
CA LYS A 137 23.48 -10.59 -5.30
C LYS A 137 23.01 -9.18 -5.66
N PRO A 138 21.83 -9.03 -6.28
CA PRO A 138 21.27 -7.71 -6.55
C PRO A 138 20.98 -6.96 -5.24
N THR A 139 21.03 -5.63 -5.30
CA THR A 139 20.89 -4.75 -4.13
C THR A 139 19.56 -4.96 -3.39
N SER A 140 18.46 -5.23 -4.09
CA SER A 140 17.16 -5.56 -3.48
C SER A 140 17.22 -6.81 -2.59
N GLU A 141 17.78 -7.92 -3.09
CA GLU A 141 17.94 -9.16 -2.32
C GLU A 141 18.87 -8.95 -1.11
N LYS A 142 19.91 -8.12 -1.25
CA LYS A 142 20.81 -7.78 -0.13
C LYS A 142 20.04 -7.11 1.00
N PHE A 143 19.18 -6.14 0.71
CA PHE A 143 18.35 -5.50 1.73
C PHE A 143 17.37 -6.47 2.38
N ASP A 144 16.68 -7.31 1.60
CA ASP A 144 15.79 -8.35 2.17
C ASP A 144 16.52 -9.32 3.11
N MET A 145 17.79 -9.61 2.83
CA MET A 145 18.64 -10.43 3.70
C MET A 145 19.07 -9.69 4.97
N LEU A 146 19.35 -8.39 4.89
CA LEU A 146 19.72 -7.55 6.03
C LEU A 146 18.53 -7.32 6.96
N ASP A 147 17.35 -7.07 6.41
CA ASP A 147 16.09 -6.89 7.14
C ASP A 147 15.76 -8.14 7.97
N ARG A 148 15.85 -9.33 7.36
CA ARG A 148 15.62 -10.60 8.05
C ARG A 148 16.61 -10.86 9.19
N LYS A 149 17.82 -10.33 9.10
CA LYS A 149 18.85 -10.43 10.15
C LYS A 149 18.80 -9.28 11.15
N GLY A 150 17.99 -8.26 10.89
CA GLY A 150 17.89 -7.05 11.71
C GLY A 150 19.11 -6.13 11.64
N LEU A 151 19.91 -6.18 10.57
CA LEU A 151 21.16 -5.43 10.40
C LEU A 151 20.95 -4.11 9.66
N TYR A 152 20.13 -3.22 10.24
CA TYR A 152 19.69 -1.97 9.57
C TYR A 152 20.77 -0.90 9.49
N THR A 153 21.71 -0.83 10.43
CA THR A 153 22.83 0.12 10.38
C THR A 153 23.73 -0.16 9.19
N LEU A 154 24.02 -1.43 8.92
CA LEU A 154 24.75 -1.85 7.72
C LEU A 154 23.97 -1.55 6.44
N ALA A 155 22.64 -1.73 6.46
CA ALA A 155 21.79 -1.38 5.33
C ALA A 155 21.86 0.12 5.00
N LEU A 156 21.84 1.00 6.01
CA LEU A 156 21.99 2.44 5.81
C LEU A 156 23.36 2.79 5.22
N ASN A 157 24.45 2.23 5.74
CA ASN A 157 25.80 2.46 5.21
C ASN A 157 25.93 2.02 3.73
N ILE A 158 25.34 0.87 3.38
CA ILE A 158 25.32 0.37 1.99
C ILE A 158 24.50 1.30 1.10
N ALA A 159 23.35 1.82 1.57
CA ALA A 159 22.53 2.75 0.82
C ALA A 159 23.25 4.08 0.55
N GLU A 160 23.99 4.60 1.54
CA GLU A 160 24.81 5.81 1.40
C GLU A 160 25.97 5.59 0.42
N THR A 161 26.68 4.47 0.54
CA THR A 161 27.84 4.13 -0.30
C THR A 161 27.43 3.93 -1.76
N GLN A 162 26.27 3.29 -1.99
CA GLN A 162 25.73 3.09 -3.33
C GLN A 162 24.97 4.31 -3.89
N LYS A 163 24.84 5.39 -3.10
CA LYS A 163 24.10 6.61 -3.47
C LYS A 163 22.70 6.31 -3.98
N LEU A 164 21.97 5.46 -3.27
CA LEU A 164 20.58 5.13 -3.62
C LEU A 164 19.67 6.35 -3.42
N ASP A 165 18.55 6.36 -4.14
CA ASP A 165 17.56 7.43 -4.04
C ASP A 165 17.07 7.61 -2.59
N GLU A 166 16.77 8.87 -2.22
CA GLU A 166 16.28 9.23 -0.89
C GLU A 166 15.01 8.44 -0.51
N ALA A 167 14.19 8.02 -1.49
CA ALA A 167 13.03 7.15 -1.29
C ALA A 167 13.41 5.74 -0.78
N HIS A 168 14.49 5.13 -1.30
CA HIS A 168 14.96 3.83 -0.85
C HIS A 168 15.55 3.91 0.56
N THR A 169 16.36 4.94 0.84
CA THR A 169 16.91 5.20 2.18
C THR A 169 15.79 5.44 3.20
N THR A 170 14.75 6.17 2.81
CA THR A 170 13.57 6.38 3.66
C THR A 170 12.82 5.09 3.98
N ASN A 171 12.73 4.16 3.02
CA ASN A 171 12.12 2.86 3.28
C ASN A 171 12.93 2.02 4.28
N ILE A 172 14.27 2.08 4.22
CA ILE A 172 15.16 1.43 5.21
C ILE A 172 14.92 2.03 6.60
N HIS A 173 14.87 3.36 6.74
CA HIS A 173 14.53 4.02 8.01
C HIS A 173 13.15 3.61 8.54
N LYS A 174 12.16 3.44 7.66
CA LYS A 174 10.84 2.96 8.04
C LYS A 174 10.89 1.53 8.59
N GLN A 175 11.53 0.60 7.88
CA GLN A 175 11.66 -0.79 8.32
C GLN A 175 12.48 -0.90 9.61
N TYR A 176 13.52 -0.09 9.76
CA TYR A 176 14.32 -0.01 10.98
C TYR A 176 13.48 0.50 12.16
N GLY A 177 12.74 1.58 11.95
CA GLY A 177 11.78 2.11 12.90
C GLY A 177 10.72 1.06 13.27
N ASP A 178 10.19 0.32 12.30
CA ASP A 178 9.18 -0.74 12.54
C ASP A 178 9.75 -1.88 13.39
N HIS A 179 11.00 -2.29 13.16
CA HIS A 179 11.69 -3.32 13.93
C HIS A 179 12.04 -2.87 15.36
N LEU A 180 12.55 -1.64 15.54
CA LEU A 180 12.79 -1.07 16.87
C LEU A 180 11.49 -0.93 17.65
N TYR A 181 10.43 -0.50 16.96
CA TYR A 181 9.10 -0.39 17.54
C TYR A 181 8.56 -1.75 18.01
N ALA A 182 8.77 -2.82 17.23
CA ALA A 182 8.40 -4.18 17.63
C ALA A 182 9.20 -4.69 18.85
N LYS A 183 10.38 -4.13 19.11
CA LYS A 183 11.20 -4.40 20.30
C LYS A 183 10.86 -3.50 21.50
N ALA A 184 9.80 -2.69 21.41
CA ALA A 184 9.40 -1.70 22.41
C ALA A 184 10.43 -0.57 22.67
N ASP A 185 11.38 -0.38 21.77
CA ASP A 185 12.31 0.76 21.81
C ASP A 185 11.73 1.94 21.05
N TYR A 186 10.81 2.65 21.71
CA TYR A 186 10.01 3.70 21.08
C TYR A 186 10.80 4.98 20.78
N ASP A 187 11.77 5.32 21.63
CA ASP A 187 12.56 6.55 21.49
C ASP A 187 13.47 6.49 20.26
N ASN A 188 14.20 5.38 20.09
CA ASN A 188 15.03 5.18 18.90
C ASN A 188 14.18 4.97 17.65
N ALA A 189 13.04 4.27 17.75
CA ALA A 189 12.12 4.13 16.63
C ALA A 189 11.59 5.49 16.14
N MET A 190 11.27 6.41 17.07
CA MET A 190 10.80 7.75 16.73
C MET A 190 11.85 8.56 15.96
N GLN A 191 13.12 8.49 16.38
CA GLN A 191 14.23 9.15 15.67
C GLN A 191 14.32 8.67 14.22
N GLN A 192 14.11 7.37 13.97
CA GLN A 192 14.09 6.82 12.62
C GLN A 192 12.88 7.31 11.82
N TYR A 193 11.68 7.34 12.42
CA TYR A 193 10.50 7.85 11.73
C TYR A 193 10.59 9.34 11.39
N ILE A 194 11.29 10.16 12.18
CA ILE A 194 11.52 11.57 11.88
C ILE A 194 12.27 11.72 10.55
N GLN A 195 13.21 10.84 10.25
CA GLN A 195 13.93 10.83 8.97
C GLN A 195 13.00 10.46 7.79
N THR A 196 11.84 9.84 8.05
CA THR A 196 10.90 9.41 7.01
C THR A 196 9.82 10.43 6.65
N ILE A 197 9.74 11.57 7.35
CA ILE A 197 8.63 12.54 7.26
C ILE A 197 8.38 13.05 5.83
N ARG A 198 9.41 13.13 5.00
CA ARG A 198 9.29 13.62 3.61
C ARG A 198 8.58 12.65 2.67
N TYR A 199 8.61 11.34 2.94
CA TYR A 199 8.09 10.32 2.02
C TYR A 199 6.98 9.46 2.64
N VAL A 200 6.99 9.26 3.96
CA VAL A 200 5.97 8.51 4.68
C VAL A 200 4.96 9.50 5.25
N GLN A 201 3.67 9.29 4.94
CA GLN A 201 2.62 10.14 5.48
C GLN A 201 2.64 10.09 7.02
N PRO A 202 2.66 11.25 7.71
CA PRO A 202 2.60 11.31 9.18
C PRO A 202 1.40 10.56 9.76
N SER A 203 0.32 10.42 8.99
CA SER A 203 -0.86 9.62 9.32
C SER A 203 -0.52 8.17 9.66
N TYR A 204 0.48 7.55 9.00
CA TYR A 204 0.91 6.17 9.26
C TYR A 204 1.53 6.02 10.65
N ILE A 205 2.40 6.95 11.04
CA ILE A 205 3.12 6.93 12.33
C ILE A 205 2.14 7.25 13.47
N ILE A 206 1.27 8.24 13.28
CA ILE A 206 0.21 8.60 14.22
C ILE A 206 -0.86 7.48 14.31
N ARG A 207 -1.04 6.68 13.25
CA ARG A 207 -1.90 5.50 13.24
C ARG A 207 -1.40 4.45 14.22
N LYS A 208 -0.12 4.11 14.11
CA LYS A 208 0.56 3.16 14.98
C LYS A 208 0.52 3.65 16.43
N SER A 209 0.99 4.86 16.70
CA SER A 209 1.09 5.40 18.06
C SER A 209 -0.25 5.47 18.82
N GLN A 210 -1.38 5.80 18.18
CA GLN A 210 -2.67 5.87 18.90
C GLN A 210 -3.29 4.49 19.17
N GLU A 211 -3.13 3.53 18.26
CA GLU A 211 -3.49 2.14 18.55
C GLU A 211 -2.63 1.58 19.69
N ASP A 212 -1.35 1.95 19.72
CA ASP A 212 -0.42 1.51 20.75
C ASP A 212 -0.63 2.22 22.09
N VAL A 213 -1.15 3.46 22.13
CA VAL A 213 -1.64 4.09 23.37
C VAL A 213 -2.80 3.28 23.96
N LEU A 214 -3.73 2.81 23.12
CA LEU A 214 -4.82 1.94 23.56
C LEU A 214 -4.25 0.60 24.07
N ARG A 215 -3.33 -0.03 23.35
CA ARG A 215 -2.68 -1.29 23.78
C ARG A 215 -1.88 -1.14 25.06
N PHE A 216 -1.16 -0.03 25.26
CA PHE A 216 -0.44 0.27 26.50
C PHE A 216 -1.37 0.24 27.72
N PHE A 217 -2.55 0.85 27.63
CA PHE A 217 -3.53 0.77 28.71
C PHE A 217 -4.20 -0.60 28.82
N MET A 218 -4.32 -1.37 27.72
CA MET A 218 -4.78 -2.77 27.78
C MET A 218 -3.77 -3.66 28.51
N ASP A 219 -2.47 -3.46 28.28
CA ASP A 219 -1.39 -4.22 28.94
C ASP A 219 -1.30 -3.87 30.43
N ARG A 220 -1.44 -2.60 30.80
CA ARG A 220 -1.50 -2.18 32.21
C ARG A 220 -2.70 -2.75 32.96
N ASP A 221 -3.84 -2.93 32.30
CA ASP A 221 -4.99 -3.61 32.89
C ASP A 221 -4.69 -5.10 33.15
N GLN A 222 -3.96 -5.77 32.25
CA GLN A 222 -3.46 -7.14 32.48
C GLN A 222 -2.46 -7.22 33.64
N GLU A 223 -1.66 -6.16 33.86
CA GLU A 223 -0.76 -6.01 35.01
C GLU A 223 -1.48 -5.68 36.33
N GLY A 224 -2.79 -5.43 36.30
CA GLY A 224 -3.63 -5.23 37.49
C GLY A 224 -3.96 -3.77 37.83
N ASP A 225 -3.72 -2.82 36.93
CA ASP A 225 -4.10 -1.42 37.12
C ASP A 225 -5.61 -1.21 36.98
N ALA A 226 -6.30 -0.98 38.10
CA ALA A 226 -7.76 -0.82 38.14
C ALA A 226 -8.29 0.39 37.35
N GLY A 227 -7.44 1.37 37.00
CA GLY A 227 -7.84 2.57 36.25
C GLY A 227 -7.65 2.46 34.73
N ALA A 228 -6.88 1.48 34.26
CA ALA A 228 -6.42 1.40 32.88
C ALA A 228 -7.56 1.09 31.90
N SER A 229 -8.49 0.19 32.26
CA SER A 229 -9.66 -0.13 31.43
C SER A 229 -10.57 1.08 31.14
N ALA A 230 -10.68 2.03 32.08
CA ALA A 230 -11.46 3.26 31.89
C ALA A 230 -10.75 4.30 31.02
N GLU A 231 -9.41 4.30 31.01
CA GLU A 231 -8.63 5.14 30.10
C GLU A 231 -8.74 4.63 28.65
N VAL A 232 -8.81 3.32 28.42
CA VAL A 232 -9.05 2.73 27.09
C VAL A 232 -10.34 3.29 26.47
N VAL A 233 -11.44 3.36 27.23
CA VAL A 233 -12.72 3.90 26.74
C VAL A 233 -12.60 5.40 26.45
N ARG A 234 -11.96 6.18 27.33
CA ARG A 234 -11.74 7.63 27.10
C ARG A 234 -10.92 7.91 25.84
N ARG A 235 -9.90 7.10 25.57
CA ARG A 235 -9.08 7.21 24.36
C ARG A 235 -9.83 6.78 23.11
N LEU A 236 -10.74 5.82 23.21
CA LEU A 236 -11.65 5.47 22.11
C LEU A 236 -12.57 6.65 21.78
N ASP A 237 -13.12 7.35 22.77
CA ASP A 237 -13.98 8.52 22.49
C ASP A 237 -13.21 9.66 21.82
N GLN A 238 -11.93 9.85 22.17
CA GLN A 238 -11.07 10.87 21.58
C GLN A 238 -10.65 10.54 20.13
N TYR A 239 -10.29 9.29 19.86
CA TYR A 239 -9.70 8.88 18.56
C TYR A 239 -10.68 8.14 17.63
N GLY A 240 -11.81 7.68 18.16
CA GLY A 240 -12.80 6.84 17.48
C GLY A 240 -13.45 7.47 16.25
N PRO A 241 -13.93 8.73 16.29
CA PRO A 241 -14.61 9.35 15.13
C PRO A 241 -13.73 9.43 13.87
N GLY A 242 -12.42 9.56 14.04
CA GLY A 242 -11.49 9.56 12.91
C GLY A 242 -11.06 8.17 12.44
N ARG A 243 -11.34 7.10 13.22
CA ARG A 243 -10.70 5.78 13.06
C ARG A 243 -11.61 4.60 13.41
N PRO A 244 -12.34 4.07 12.42
CA PRO A 244 -13.21 2.92 12.58
C PRO A 244 -12.53 1.62 13.07
N GLN A 245 -11.22 1.48 12.85
CA GLN A 245 -10.46 0.26 13.19
C GLN A 245 -10.23 0.09 14.70
N LEU A 246 -10.37 1.15 15.49
CA LEU A 246 -10.20 1.09 16.95
C LEU A 246 -11.40 0.43 17.64
N TYR A 247 -12.61 0.55 17.07
CA TYR A 247 -13.83 -0.03 17.64
C TYR A 247 -13.77 -1.56 17.77
N PRO A 248 -13.38 -2.34 16.74
CA PRO A 248 -13.16 -3.78 16.89
C PRO A 248 -12.14 -4.15 17.96
N LEU A 249 -11.03 -3.40 18.05
CA LEU A 249 -9.95 -3.67 19.00
C LEU A 249 -10.43 -3.48 20.45
N VAL A 250 -11.09 -2.35 20.72
CA VAL A 250 -11.62 -2.04 22.06
C VAL A 250 -12.79 -2.95 22.42
N LEU A 251 -13.70 -3.26 21.49
CA LEU A 251 -14.77 -4.24 21.73
C LEU A 251 -14.20 -5.62 22.08
N ARG A 252 -13.13 -6.05 21.40
CA ARG A 252 -12.45 -7.32 21.72
C ARG A 252 -11.83 -7.28 23.11
N PHE A 253 -11.23 -6.15 23.51
CA PHE A 253 -10.65 -5.98 24.84
C PHE A 253 -11.73 -5.97 25.95
N LEU A 254 -12.78 -5.17 25.81
CA LEU A 254 -13.85 -5.06 26.80
C LEU A 254 -14.62 -6.38 27.01
N THR A 255 -14.60 -7.27 26.00
CA THR A 255 -15.23 -8.59 26.06
C THR A 255 -14.25 -9.75 26.27
N SER A 256 -12.98 -9.45 26.58
CA SER A 256 -11.94 -10.47 26.77
C SER A 256 -12.12 -11.27 28.06
N THR A 257 -12.53 -10.61 29.16
CA THR A 257 -12.74 -11.26 30.47
C THR A 257 -14.13 -10.94 31.06
N PRO A 258 -14.74 -11.86 31.84
CA PRO A 258 -16.04 -11.61 32.48
C PRO A 258 -16.02 -10.42 33.46
N ALA A 259 -14.90 -10.17 34.12
CA ALA A 259 -14.72 -9.05 35.04
C ALA A 259 -14.75 -7.70 34.30
N LEU A 260 -14.07 -7.59 33.16
CA LEU A 260 -14.09 -6.38 32.33
C LEU A 260 -15.47 -6.11 31.75
N LEU A 261 -16.16 -7.15 31.27
CA LEU A 261 -17.50 -7.00 30.73
C LEU A 261 -18.51 -6.55 31.80
N ALA A 262 -18.39 -7.07 33.03
CA ALA A 262 -19.25 -6.65 34.14
C ALA A 262 -19.02 -5.18 34.51
N LYS A 263 -17.76 -4.73 34.51
CA LYS A 263 -17.36 -3.34 34.82
C LYS A 263 -17.79 -2.34 33.74
N HIS A 264 -17.67 -2.73 32.46
CA HIS A 264 -17.86 -1.84 31.30
C HIS A 264 -19.11 -2.16 30.47
N ARG A 265 -20.13 -2.78 31.08
CA ARG A 265 -21.36 -3.17 30.36
C ARG A 265 -22.06 -1.99 29.70
N GLU A 266 -22.12 -0.85 30.38
CA GLU A 266 -22.75 0.37 29.83
C GLU A 266 -21.89 1.02 28.74
N ASP A 267 -20.57 0.93 28.84
CA ASP A 267 -19.66 1.45 27.83
C ASP A 267 -19.76 0.64 26.53
N VAL A 268 -19.89 -0.69 26.62
CA VAL A 268 -20.16 -1.53 25.44
C VAL A 268 -21.49 -1.13 24.78
N ARG A 269 -22.55 -0.88 25.56
CA ARG A 269 -23.83 -0.39 25.00
C ARG A 269 -23.71 1.00 24.37
N ARG A 270 -22.89 1.89 24.95
CA ARG A 270 -22.59 3.20 24.36
C ARG A 270 -21.87 3.05 23.04
N VAL A 271 -20.84 2.21 22.98
CA VAL A 271 -20.09 1.91 21.75
C VAL A 271 -21.00 1.32 20.67
N LEU A 272 -21.92 0.40 21.03
CA LEU A 272 -22.89 -0.16 20.07
C LEU A 272 -23.86 0.89 19.52
N ARG A 273 -24.24 1.91 20.31
CA ARG A 273 -25.04 3.05 19.84
C ARG A 273 -24.26 3.93 18.87
N VAL A 274 -23.02 4.27 19.20
CA VAL A 274 -22.13 5.02 18.30
C VAL A 274 -21.92 4.26 16.99
N ILE A 275 -21.85 2.92 17.04
CA ILE A 275 -21.74 2.11 15.82
C ILE A 275 -22.99 2.19 14.94
N ASP A 276 -24.18 2.33 15.54
CA ASP A 276 -25.44 2.45 14.80
C ASP A 276 -25.62 3.84 14.17
N GLU A 277 -25.23 4.89 14.89
CA GLU A 277 -25.33 6.30 14.45
C GLU A 277 -24.27 6.64 13.39
N GLU A 278 -22.99 6.38 13.67
CA GLU A 278 -21.86 6.79 12.82
C GLU A 278 -21.48 5.74 11.76
N LYS A 279 -22.06 4.54 11.83
CA LYS A 279 -21.79 3.40 10.93
C LYS A 279 -20.29 3.10 10.67
N PRO A 280 -19.37 3.16 11.67
CA PRO A 280 -17.95 2.88 11.48
C PRO A 280 -17.68 1.42 11.10
N MET A 281 -18.56 0.47 11.45
CA MET A 281 -18.40 -0.93 11.08
C MET A 281 -19.74 -1.63 10.81
N PRO A 282 -19.78 -2.63 9.91
CA PRO A 282 -20.97 -3.43 9.65
C PRO A 282 -21.42 -4.21 10.91
N PRO A 283 -22.74 -4.36 11.13
CA PRO A 283 -23.26 -5.12 12.26
C PRO A 283 -22.77 -6.58 12.31
N ILE A 284 -22.54 -7.21 11.16
CA ILE A 284 -22.00 -8.56 11.07
C ILE A 284 -20.58 -8.64 11.65
N SER A 285 -19.77 -7.61 11.44
CA SER A 285 -18.41 -7.54 12.00
C SER A 285 -18.46 -7.42 13.52
N VAL A 286 -19.45 -6.70 14.08
CA VAL A 286 -19.67 -6.62 15.54
C VAL A 286 -19.97 -8.01 16.10
N VAL A 287 -20.90 -8.73 15.47
CA VAL A 287 -21.25 -10.10 15.88
C VAL A 287 -20.05 -11.04 15.78
N GLN A 288 -19.24 -10.94 14.72
CA GLN A 288 -18.02 -11.75 14.57
C GLN A 288 -16.98 -11.48 15.66
N VAL A 289 -16.78 -10.21 16.04
CA VAL A 289 -15.85 -9.84 17.11
C VAL A 289 -16.32 -10.42 18.44
N LEU A 290 -17.62 -10.28 18.74
CA LEU A 290 -18.20 -10.77 19.98
C LEU A 290 -18.30 -12.29 20.05
N SER A 291 -18.56 -12.95 18.91
CA SER A 291 -18.67 -14.42 18.83
C SER A 291 -17.34 -15.13 19.07
N ARG A 292 -16.20 -14.46 18.86
CA ARG A 292 -14.88 -15.05 19.12
C ARG A 292 -14.57 -15.19 20.61
N ASN A 293 -15.27 -14.43 21.46
CA ASN A 293 -15.07 -14.44 22.91
C ASN A 293 -16.25 -15.17 23.57
N SER A 294 -16.00 -16.25 24.32
CA SER A 294 -17.04 -17.03 25.04
C SER A 294 -17.68 -16.29 26.21
N VAL A 295 -17.28 -15.03 26.44
CA VAL A 295 -17.70 -14.18 27.56
C VAL A 295 -18.92 -13.33 27.21
N ALA A 296 -19.05 -12.90 25.95
CA ALA A 296 -20.15 -12.04 25.52
C ALA A 296 -21.43 -12.87 25.35
N SER A 297 -22.42 -12.64 26.22
CA SER A 297 -23.74 -13.26 26.05
C SER A 297 -24.51 -12.60 24.90
N VAL A 298 -25.23 -13.40 24.10
CA VAL A 298 -26.14 -12.88 23.05
C VAL A 298 -27.15 -11.89 23.64
N GLY A 299 -27.51 -12.02 24.92
CA GLY A 299 -28.39 -11.09 25.62
C GLY A 299 -27.89 -9.64 25.67
N LEU A 300 -26.58 -9.39 25.62
CA LEU A 300 -26.02 -8.03 25.60
C LEU A 300 -26.36 -7.28 24.31
N VAL A 301 -26.44 -8.02 23.21
CA VAL A 301 -26.52 -7.48 21.85
C VAL A 301 -27.87 -7.78 21.20
N LYS A 302 -28.70 -8.62 21.83
CA LYS A 302 -30.04 -8.99 21.37
C LYS A 302 -30.94 -7.79 21.12
N GLU A 303 -31.03 -6.86 22.08
CA GLU A 303 -31.90 -5.68 21.96
C GLU A 303 -31.45 -4.78 20.81
N TRP A 304 -30.13 -4.55 20.71
CA TRP A 304 -29.52 -3.80 19.62
C TRP A 304 -29.73 -4.46 18.25
N LEU A 305 -29.50 -5.77 18.13
CA LEU A 305 -29.73 -6.53 16.89
C LEU A 305 -31.20 -6.49 16.48
N MET A 306 -32.13 -6.67 17.42
CA MET A 306 -33.56 -6.62 17.14
C MET A 306 -33.98 -5.24 16.63
N SER A 307 -33.49 -4.16 17.26
CA SER A 307 -33.73 -2.79 16.82
C SER A 307 -33.17 -2.56 15.40
N ARG A 308 -31.93 -2.97 15.15
CA ARG A 308 -31.26 -2.81 13.85
C ARG A 308 -31.94 -3.61 12.74
N ILE A 309 -32.36 -4.85 13.02
CA ILE A 309 -33.08 -5.69 12.06
C ILE A 309 -34.44 -5.06 11.72
N LYS A 310 -35.13 -4.49 12.72
CA LYS A 310 -36.40 -3.80 12.50
C LYS A 310 -36.21 -2.56 11.62
N SER A 311 -35.27 -1.69 11.98
CA SER A 311 -34.95 -0.48 11.20
C SER A 311 -34.51 -0.83 9.77
N ALA A 312 -33.63 -1.82 9.59
CA ALA A 312 -33.20 -2.25 8.27
C ALA A 312 -34.35 -2.83 7.43
N ARG A 313 -35.32 -3.54 8.04
CA ARG A 313 -36.52 -4.01 7.33
C ARG A 313 -37.44 -2.88 6.92
N GLU A 314 -37.58 -1.85 7.76
CA GLU A 314 -38.35 -0.65 7.45
C GLU A 314 -37.71 0.17 6.31
N GLU A 315 -36.38 0.31 6.32
CA GLU A 315 -35.63 0.91 5.20
C GLU A 315 -35.87 0.14 3.90
N VAL A 316 -35.74 -1.20 3.93
CA VAL A 316 -35.98 -2.06 2.75
C VAL A 316 -37.42 -1.96 2.24
N ASP A 317 -38.43 -1.95 3.11
CA ASP A 317 -39.83 -1.80 2.71
C ASP A 317 -40.11 -0.43 2.06
N THR A 318 -39.48 0.63 2.59
CA THR A 318 -39.58 1.98 2.02
C THR A 318 -38.95 2.04 0.64
N ASP A 319 -37.75 1.47 0.49
CA ASP A 319 -37.06 1.39 -0.80
C ASP A 319 -37.85 0.56 -1.83
N GLN A 320 -38.45 -0.57 -1.42
CA GLN A 320 -39.28 -1.39 -2.29
C GLN A 320 -40.51 -0.63 -2.80
N LYS A 321 -41.16 0.16 -1.94
CA LYS A 321 -42.30 1.02 -2.33
C LYS A 321 -41.88 2.10 -3.32
N LEU A 322 -40.73 2.74 -3.11
CA LEU A 322 -40.17 3.73 -4.04
C LEU A 322 -39.84 3.09 -5.39
N ILE A 323 -39.20 1.91 -5.40
CA ILE A 323 -38.90 1.17 -6.62
C ILE A 323 -40.19 0.84 -7.38
N ALA A 324 -41.25 0.38 -6.70
CA ALA A 324 -42.53 0.08 -7.34
C ALA A 324 -43.18 1.33 -7.95
N SER A 325 -43.14 2.47 -7.23
CA SER A 325 -43.61 3.76 -7.73
C SER A 325 -42.85 4.19 -8.99
N TYR A 326 -41.51 4.16 -8.94
CA TYR A 326 -40.68 4.55 -10.08
C TYR A 326 -40.85 3.62 -11.28
N ARG A 327 -41.04 2.32 -11.08
CA ARG A 327 -41.33 1.38 -12.16
C ARG A 327 -42.65 1.70 -12.86
N THR A 328 -43.70 1.94 -12.08
CA THR A 328 -45.03 2.27 -12.61
C THR A 328 -45.00 3.58 -13.41
N GLU A 329 -44.29 4.60 -12.89
CA GLU A 329 -44.12 5.87 -13.59
C GLU A 329 -43.28 5.73 -14.86
N THR A 330 -42.22 4.92 -14.82
CA THR A 330 -41.38 4.64 -15.99
C THR A 330 -42.17 3.94 -17.09
N GLU A 331 -42.98 2.93 -16.75
CA GLU A 331 -43.86 2.26 -17.72
C GLU A 331 -44.88 3.22 -18.35
N ALA A 332 -45.48 4.11 -17.55
CA ALA A 332 -46.40 5.12 -18.05
C ALA A 332 -45.70 6.11 -19.01
N LYS A 333 -44.48 6.53 -18.69
CA LYS A 333 -43.69 7.42 -19.55
C LYS A 333 -43.22 6.75 -20.83
N LEU A 334 -42.83 5.48 -20.78
CA LEU A 334 -42.47 4.71 -21.98
C LEU A 334 -43.65 4.55 -22.93
N ARG A 335 -44.85 4.26 -22.41
CA ARG A 335 -46.08 4.24 -23.23
C ARG A 335 -46.37 5.60 -23.87
N GLN A 336 -46.22 6.70 -23.12
CA GLN A 336 -46.35 8.05 -23.68
C GLN A 336 -45.34 8.32 -24.80
N VAL A 337 -44.10 7.82 -24.69
CA VAL A 337 -43.09 7.97 -25.73
C VAL A 337 -43.46 7.15 -26.97
N GLU A 338 -43.93 5.91 -26.79
CA GLU A 338 -44.37 5.03 -27.89
C GLU A 338 -45.55 5.65 -28.66
N GLU A 339 -46.57 6.14 -27.95
CA GLU A 339 -47.72 6.84 -28.55
C GLU A 339 -47.33 8.13 -29.30
N LEU A 340 -46.29 8.83 -28.85
CA LEU A 340 -45.81 10.06 -29.49
C LEU A 340 -44.85 9.81 -30.66
N SER A 341 -44.22 8.63 -30.71
CA SER A 341 -43.20 8.29 -31.72
C SER A 341 -43.77 7.52 -32.91
N ASP A 342 -45.01 7.01 -32.81
CA ASP A 342 -45.66 6.26 -33.87
C ASP A 342 -46.07 7.17 -35.05
N PRO A 343 -45.46 7.01 -36.24
CA PRO A 343 -45.77 7.83 -37.40
C PRO A 343 -47.09 7.43 -38.10
N ASP A 344 -47.61 6.23 -37.84
CA ASP A 344 -48.76 5.66 -38.55
C ASP A 344 -50.10 5.92 -37.85
N HIS A 345 -50.08 6.37 -36.58
CA HIS A 345 -51.27 6.71 -35.81
C HIS A 345 -51.52 8.24 -35.77
N PRO A 346 -52.48 8.76 -36.56
CA PRO A 346 -52.77 10.19 -36.58
C PRO A 346 -53.43 10.65 -35.27
N ARG A 347 -52.88 11.69 -34.65
CA ARG A 347 -53.39 12.26 -33.41
C ARG A 347 -54.41 13.36 -33.68
N VAL A 348 -55.56 13.29 -33.02
CA VAL A 348 -56.63 14.30 -33.15
C VAL A 348 -56.43 15.43 -32.15
N PHE A 349 -56.24 16.65 -32.65
CA PHE A 349 -56.14 17.86 -31.85
C PHE A 349 -57.54 18.46 -31.62
N HIS A 350 -57.98 18.53 -30.36
CA HIS A 350 -59.30 19.06 -29.98
C HIS A 350 -59.26 20.56 -29.61
N VAL A 351 -58.12 21.22 -29.81
CA VAL A 351 -57.89 22.60 -29.35
C VAL A 351 -58.55 23.59 -30.31
N THR A 352 -59.47 24.40 -29.79
CA THR A 352 -60.25 25.36 -30.58
C THR A 352 -59.80 26.81 -30.41
N GLN A 353 -58.72 27.06 -29.67
CA GLN A 353 -58.22 28.41 -29.36
C GLN A 353 -56.73 28.53 -29.66
N CYS A 354 -56.33 29.69 -30.19
CA CYS A 354 -54.93 29.98 -30.50
C CYS A 354 -54.16 30.34 -29.23
N SER A 355 -53.05 29.65 -28.97
CA SER A 355 -52.24 29.87 -27.76
C SER A 355 -51.52 31.23 -27.71
N ALA A 356 -51.46 31.98 -28.82
CA ALA A 356 -50.87 33.33 -28.88
C ALA A 356 -51.90 34.45 -28.69
N CYS A 357 -53.02 34.41 -29.42
CA CYS A 357 -54.03 35.49 -29.42
C CYS A 357 -55.31 35.15 -28.64
N GLN A 358 -55.46 33.92 -28.15
CA GLN A 358 -56.63 33.39 -27.45
C GLN A 358 -57.95 33.45 -28.27
N GLY A 359 -57.88 33.81 -29.55
CA GLY A 359 -59.02 33.79 -30.46
C GLY A 359 -59.36 32.38 -30.93
N GLY A 360 -60.60 32.19 -31.42
CA GLY A 360 -61.02 30.93 -32.03
C GLY A 360 -60.10 30.53 -33.19
N LEU A 361 -59.71 29.25 -33.22
CA LEU A 361 -58.83 28.72 -34.25
C LEU A 361 -59.57 28.65 -35.59
N ASP A 362 -59.04 29.31 -36.62
CA ASP A 362 -59.48 29.20 -38.00
C ASP A 362 -58.33 28.71 -38.89
N LEU A 363 -58.66 28.10 -40.02
CA LEU A 363 -57.67 27.59 -40.97
C LEU A 363 -57.05 28.74 -41.77
N PRO A 364 -55.73 28.72 -42.06
CA PRO A 364 -54.75 27.67 -41.76
C PRO A 364 -54.19 27.74 -40.34
N ALA A 365 -54.16 26.58 -39.67
CA ALA A 365 -53.64 26.41 -38.31
C ALA A 365 -52.47 25.44 -38.28
N VAL A 366 -51.53 25.66 -37.35
CA VAL A 366 -50.37 24.80 -37.07
C VAL A 366 -50.52 24.20 -35.69
N HIS A 367 -50.43 22.87 -35.61
CA HIS A 367 -50.54 22.11 -34.37
C HIS A 367 -49.20 21.46 -34.03
N PHE A 368 -48.71 21.68 -32.82
CA PHE A 368 -47.50 21.03 -32.32
C PHE A 368 -47.85 19.80 -31.49
N MET A 369 -46.97 18.79 -31.45
CA MET A 369 -47.17 17.55 -30.68
C MET A 369 -47.25 17.76 -29.16
N CYS A 370 -46.86 18.93 -28.66
CA CYS A 370 -47.10 19.39 -27.30
C CYS A 370 -48.55 19.87 -27.05
N ASN A 371 -49.46 19.70 -28.02
CA ASN A 371 -50.88 20.08 -27.98
C ASN A 371 -51.13 21.60 -27.97
N HIS A 372 -50.13 22.42 -28.28
CA HIS A 372 -50.32 23.85 -28.53
C HIS A 372 -50.66 24.10 -30.00
N SER A 373 -51.67 24.95 -30.22
CA SER A 373 -52.21 25.23 -31.55
C SER A 373 -52.16 26.73 -31.81
N TYR A 374 -51.74 27.12 -33.01
CA TYR A 374 -51.56 28.51 -33.40
C TYR A 374 -52.17 28.76 -34.79
N HIS A 375 -52.67 29.96 -35.03
CA HIS A 375 -52.91 30.41 -36.40
C HIS A 375 -51.59 30.55 -37.14
N GLN A 376 -51.53 30.21 -38.42
CA GLN A 376 -50.31 30.39 -39.23
C GLN A 376 -49.80 31.85 -39.19
N ARG A 377 -50.72 32.82 -39.10
CA ARG A 377 -50.42 34.27 -38.96
C ARG A 377 -49.89 34.69 -37.58
N CYS A 378 -50.18 33.91 -36.54
CA CYS A 378 -49.74 34.20 -35.17
C CYS A 378 -48.39 33.52 -34.85
N LEU A 379 -47.91 32.65 -35.75
CA LEU A 379 -46.59 32.06 -35.67
C LEU A 379 -45.57 32.99 -36.36
N PRO A 380 -44.43 33.33 -35.74
CA PRO A 380 -43.30 33.91 -36.44
C PRO A 380 -42.87 33.00 -37.61
N GLN A 381 -42.35 33.59 -38.69
CA GLN A 381 -42.07 32.88 -39.95
C GLN A 381 -41.26 31.58 -39.74
N ASN A 382 -41.88 30.43 -40.04
CA ASN A 382 -41.27 29.10 -40.12
C ASN A 382 -40.56 28.57 -38.85
N GLU A 383 -41.12 28.77 -37.66
CA GLU A 383 -40.64 28.06 -36.48
C GLU A 383 -41.04 26.57 -36.50
N THR A 384 -40.03 25.68 -36.46
CA THR A 384 -40.18 24.22 -36.34
C THR A 384 -40.54 23.77 -34.92
N GLU A 385 -40.69 24.71 -33.99
CA GLU A 385 -40.88 24.46 -32.57
C GLU A 385 -41.99 25.33 -31.98
N CYS A 386 -42.64 24.83 -30.93
CA CYS A 386 -43.68 25.56 -30.23
C CYS A 386 -43.08 26.70 -29.38
N PRO A 387 -43.46 27.97 -29.56
CA PRO A 387 -42.92 29.11 -28.79
C PRO A 387 -43.03 28.95 -27.27
N ASN A 388 -44.14 28.37 -26.78
CA ASN A 388 -44.36 28.16 -25.34
C ASN A 388 -43.42 27.10 -24.74
N CYS A 389 -43.06 26.07 -25.51
CA CYS A 389 -42.26 24.95 -25.04
C CYS A 389 -40.78 25.08 -25.43
N ALA A 390 -40.45 25.95 -26.39
CA ALA A 390 -39.11 26.11 -26.94
C ALA A 390 -38.06 26.39 -25.86
N ARG A 391 -38.39 27.24 -24.87
CA ARG A 391 -37.48 27.55 -23.76
C ARG A 391 -37.19 26.32 -22.90
N GLU A 392 -38.21 25.58 -22.49
CA GLU A 392 -38.05 24.39 -21.64
C GLU A 392 -37.35 23.25 -22.40
N HIS A 393 -37.74 23.02 -23.65
CA HIS A 393 -37.11 22.03 -24.52
C HIS A 393 -35.66 22.41 -24.87
N GLY A 394 -35.35 23.71 -24.94
CA GLY A 394 -34.00 24.23 -25.13
C GLY A 394 -33.09 23.90 -23.95
N ILE A 395 -33.55 24.14 -22.72
CA ILE A 395 -32.81 23.79 -21.49
C ILE A 395 -32.52 22.28 -21.45
N ILE A 396 -33.51 21.43 -21.74
CA ILE A 396 -33.34 19.97 -21.74
C ILE A 396 -32.32 19.53 -22.81
N ARG A 397 -32.36 20.12 -24.00
CA ARG A 397 -31.39 19.85 -25.07
C ARG A 397 -29.98 20.30 -24.69
N GLU A 398 -29.83 21.44 -24.05
CA GLU A 398 -28.53 21.92 -23.57
C GLU A 398 -27.95 21.00 -22.49
N ILE A 399 -28.78 20.52 -21.55
CA ILE A 399 -28.38 19.52 -20.55
C ILE A 399 -27.92 18.23 -21.22
N ARG A 400 -28.67 17.71 -22.20
CA ARG A 400 -28.28 16.50 -22.96
C ARG A 400 -26.95 16.70 -23.68
N ARG A 401 -26.79 17.81 -24.39
CA ARG A 401 -25.54 18.15 -25.10
C ARG A 401 -24.34 18.26 -24.15
N ASN A 402 -24.54 18.84 -22.97
CA ASN A 402 -23.47 18.91 -21.96
C ASN A 402 -23.13 17.52 -21.41
N ASN A 403 -24.13 16.66 -21.18
CA ASN A 403 -23.92 15.28 -20.75
C ASN A 403 -23.20 14.44 -21.80
N GLU A 404 -23.54 14.58 -23.09
CA GLU A 404 -22.84 13.93 -24.21
C GLU A 404 -21.37 14.36 -24.28
N ARG A 405 -21.10 15.66 -24.17
CA ARG A 405 -19.72 16.18 -24.14
C ARG A 405 -18.91 15.63 -22.96
N LEU A 406 -19.55 15.43 -21.81
CA LEU A 406 -18.91 14.82 -20.65
C LEU A 406 -18.71 13.30 -20.84
N ALA A 407 -19.55 12.64 -21.62
CA ALA A 407 -19.39 11.22 -21.95
C ALA A 407 -18.10 10.95 -22.76
N ASP A 408 -17.71 11.87 -23.63
CA ASP A 408 -16.46 11.77 -24.39
C ASP A 408 -15.20 11.94 -23.52
N GLN A 409 -15.33 12.59 -22.35
CA GLN A 409 -14.22 12.93 -21.45
C GLN A 409 -13.92 11.81 -20.44
N HIS A 410 -13.55 10.64 -20.97
CA HIS A 410 -13.29 9.43 -20.20
C HIS A 410 -12.25 9.61 -19.07
N GLU A 411 -11.21 10.45 -19.28
CA GLU A 411 -10.18 10.68 -18.27
C GLU A 411 -10.70 11.40 -17.02
N LEU A 412 -11.58 12.38 -17.20
CA LEU A 412 -12.20 13.11 -16.09
C LEU A 412 -13.13 12.19 -15.31
N PHE A 413 -13.92 11.36 -15.99
CA PHE A 413 -14.76 10.36 -15.34
C PHE A 413 -13.92 9.35 -14.53
N LEU A 414 -12.82 8.85 -15.08
CA LEU A 414 -11.93 7.95 -14.35
C LEU A 414 -11.28 8.60 -13.12
N SER A 415 -11.00 9.91 -13.19
CA SER A 415 -10.51 10.67 -12.03
C SER A 415 -11.58 10.80 -10.94
N GLU A 416 -12.82 11.10 -11.31
CA GLU A 416 -13.95 11.18 -10.37
C GLU A 416 -14.27 9.81 -9.76
N VAL A 417 -14.15 8.72 -10.53
CA VAL A 417 -14.35 7.36 -10.02
C VAL A 417 -13.25 6.96 -9.02
N ARG A 418 -12.00 7.41 -9.21
CA ARG A 418 -10.92 7.16 -8.23
C ARG A 418 -11.20 7.82 -6.89
N GLU A 419 -11.85 8.98 -6.88
CA GLU A 419 -12.17 9.73 -5.67
C GLU A 419 -13.50 9.30 -5.04
N GLY A 420 -14.59 9.29 -5.82
CA GLY A 420 -15.97 9.08 -5.36
C GLY A 420 -16.52 7.65 -5.52
N ARG A 421 -15.75 6.74 -6.13
CA ARG A 421 -16.11 5.33 -6.40
C ARG A 421 -17.54 5.17 -6.93
N PHE A 422 -18.43 4.62 -6.11
CA PHE A 422 -19.79 4.26 -6.50
C PHE A 422 -20.69 5.47 -6.75
N VAL A 423 -20.49 6.57 -6.03
CA VAL A 423 -21.30 7.80 -6.21
C VAL A 423 -20.99 8.44 -7.56
N ALA A 424 -19.73 8.44 -7.96
CA ALA A 424 -19.32 8.91 -9.28
C ALA A 424 -19.88 7.99 -10.39
N LEU A 425 -19.85 6.67 -10.19
CA LEU A 425 -20.43 5.70 -11.12
C LEU A 425 -21.95 5.86 -11.27
N SER A 426 -22.70 6.01 -10.18
CA SER A 426 -24.16 6.19 -10.23
C SER A 426 -24.55 7.51 -10.88
N THR A 427 -23.75 8.56 -10.67
CA THR A 427 -23.93 9.87 -11.31
C THR A 427 -23.58 9.82 -12.81
N GLY A 428 -22.54 9.08 -13.20
CA GLY A 428 -22.23 8.85 -14.61
C GLY A 428 -23.34 8.07 -15.32
N PHE A 429 -23.89 7.05 -14.67
CA PHE A 429 -25.02 6.28 -15.20
C PHE A 429 -26.27 7.14 -15.38
N SER A 430 -26.63 7.97 -14.39
CA SER A 430 -27.80 8.85 -14.49
C SER A 430 -27.68 9.95 -15.55
N ARG A 431 -26.45 10.37 -15.88
CA ARG A 431 -26.16 11.31 -16.97
C ARG A 431 -26.10 10.65 -18.35
N GLY A 432 -26.23 9.33 -18.43
CA GLY A 432 -26.22 8.60 -19.71
C GLY A 432 -24.82 8.36 -20.28
N VAL A 433 -23.74 8.63 -19.53
CA VAL A 433 -22.35 8.40 -19.96
C VAL A 433 -22.09 6.92 -20.30
N LEU A 434 -22.83 6.00 -19.67
CA LEU A 434 -22.71 4.56 -19.85
C LEU A 434 -23.79 3.94 -20.74
N ASN A 435 -24.85 4.69 -21.07
CA ASN A 435 -25.99 4.22 -21.85
C ASN A 435 -25.98 4.87 -23.24
N LEU A 436 -25.06 4.43 -24.09
CA LEU A 436 -25.13 4.67 -25.53
C LEU A 436 -25.07 3.33 -26.26
N SER A 437 -26.23 2.68 -26.37
CA SER A 437 -26.55 2.02 -27.64
C SER A 437 -26.62 3.14 -28.69
N ARG A 438 -25.57 3.29 -29.50
CA ARG A 438 -25.52 4.19 -30.65
C ARG A 438 -26.77 3.96 -31.51
N VAL A 439 -27.71 4.91 -31.50
CA VAL A 439 -28.89 4.92 -32.39
C VAL A 439 -28.53 5.47 -33.79
N GLU A 440 -27.28 5.86 -34.03
CA GLU A 440 -26.84 6.34 -35.35
C GLU A 440 -26.29 5.22 -36.23
N GLU A 441 -27.19 4.44 -36.84
CA GLU A 441 -26.94 3.78 -38.15
C GLU A 441 -28.23 3.34 -38.88
N ALA A 442 -29.39 3.94 -38.58
CA ALA A 442 -30.64 3.73 -39.32
C ALA A 442 -31.12 5.06 -39.91
N GLY A 443 -30.44 5.54 -40.96
CA GLY A 443 -30.76 6.82 -41.59
C GLY A 443 -29.88 7.17 -42.78
N SER A 444 -29.53 6.17 -43.60
CA SER A 444 -28.89 6.39 -44.91
C SER A 444 -29.58 5.53 -45.96
N LEU A 445 -30.71 6.06 -46.46
CA LEU A 445 -31.21 5.81 -47.81
C LEU A 445 -31.63 7.14 -48.43
#